data_AF-A0A951CAH1-F1
#
_entry.id   AF-A0A951CAH1-F1
#
_cell.length_a   1.000
_cell.length_b   1.000
_cell.length_c   1.000
_cell.angle_alpha   90.00
_cell.angle_beta   90.00
_cell.angle_gamma   90.00
#
_symmetry.space_group_name_H-M   'P 1'
#
loop_
_entity.id
_entity.type
_entity.pdbx_description
1 polymer ?
#
loop_
_entity_poly.entity_id
_entity_poly.type
_entity_poly.pdbx_seq_one_letter_code
_entity_poly.pdbx_strand_id
1 'polypeptide(L)' 'MSVLDVVVPDFVVVGASKAGTTSIYSWLARHPDVAVPYVKDTYFFNHDITPETAAAYGELFVSGKPGARTGD' A
#
# COMPACT_ATOMS: atom_id res chain seq x y z
N MET A 1 -11.77 -22.19 9.08
CA MET A 1 -10.99 -21.44 8.08
C MET A 1 -10.76 -20.07 8.67
N SER A 2 -9.58 -19.84 9.26
CA SER A 2 -9.20 -18.50 9.72
C SER A 2 -9.04 -17.64 8.48
N VAL A 3 -9.58 -16.43 8.54
CA VAL A 3 -9.17 -15.36 7.62
C VAL A 3 -7.64 -15.37 7.59
N LEU A 4 -7.06 -15.49 6.40
CA LEU A 4 -5.62 -15.28 6.23
C LEU A 4 -5.35 -13.87 6.79
N ASP A 5 -4.29 -13.72 7.58
CA ASP A 5 -3.82 -12.42 8.05
C ASP A 5 -3.34 -11.61 6.83
N VAL A 6 -4.29 -11.08 6.05
CA VAL A 6 -4.01 -10.23 4.89
C VAL A 6 -3.42 -8.95 5.45
N VAL A 7 -2.12 -8.75 5.21
CA VAL A 7 -1.43 -7.52 5.55
C VAL A 7 -2.07 -6.39 4.74
N VAL A 8 -2.55 -5.34 5.40
CA VAL A 8 -3.16 -4.17 4.75
C VAL A 8 -2.36 -2.92 5.08
N PRO A 9 -2.40 -1.86 4.26
CA PRO A 9 -1.71 -0.62 4.58
C PRO A 9 -2.34 0.09 5.78
N ASP A 10 -1.52 0.76 6.59
CA ASP A 10 -1.95 1.67 7.66
C ASP A 10 -2.65 2.93 7.11
N PHE A 11 -2.27 3.38 5.90
CA PHE A 11 -2.82 4.58 5.27
C PHE A 11 -2.80 4.51 3.74
N VAL A 12 -3.64 5.31 3.09
CA VAL A 12 -3.75 5.39 1.62
C VAL A 12 -3.72 6.85 1.14
N VAL A 13 -2.89 7.16 0.15
CA VAL A 13 -2.80 8.44 -0.56
C VAL A 13 -3.74 8.41 -1.77
N VAL A 14 -5.01 8.72 -1.54
CA VAL A 14 -6.09 8.55 -2.53
C VAL A 14 -6.08 9.51 -3.74
N GLY A 15 -5.14 10.45 -3.82
CA GLY A 15 -5.10 11.43 -4.92
C GLY A 15 -5.33 12.89 -4.49
N ALA A 16 -5.65 13.81 -5.42
CA ALA A 16 -6.04 13.61 -6.82
C ALA A 16 -4.87 13.67 -7.83
N SER A 17 -5.13 13.24 -9.07
CA SER A 17 -4.22 13.43 -10.20
C SER A 17 -3.74 14.87 -10.29
N LYS A 18 -2.42 15.05 -10.48
CA LYS A 18 -1.74 16.36 -10.53
C LYS A 18 -1.74 17.16 -9.21
N ALA A 19 -2.17 16.58 -8.09
CA ALA A 19 -2.05 17.19 -6.75
C ALA A 19 -0.69 16.92 -6.06
N GLY A 20 0.29 16.35 -6.77
CA GLY A 20 1.62 16.07 -6.22
C GLY A 20 1.78 14.72 -5.51
N THR A 21 0.91 13.74 -5.77
CA THR A 21 1.01 12.38 -5.19
C THR A 21 2.35 11.71 -5.46
N THR A 22 2.96 11.94 -6.63
CA THR A 22 4.31 11.43 -6.93
C THR A 22 5.39 11.99 -6.00
N SER A 23 5.30 13.26 -5.62
CA SER A 23 6.22 13.87 -4.65
C SER A 23 6.02 13.27 -3.25
N ILE A 24 4.76 13.13 -2.83
CA ILE A 24 4.39 12.50 -1.55
C ILE A 24 4.94 11.08 -1.47
N TYR A 25 4.68 10.25 -2.49
CA TYR A 25 5.23 8.90 -2.60
C TYR A 25 6.77 8.90 -2.47
N SER A 26 7.45 9.81 -3.17
CA SER A 26 8.91 9.93 -3.13
C SER A 26 9.46 10.38 -1.78
N TRP A 27 8.70 11.14 -0.98
CA TRP A 27 9.07 11.51 0.38
C TRP A 27 8.85 10.34 1.34
N LEU A 28 7.69 9.68 1.26
CA LEU A 28 7.36 8.53 2.11
C LEU A 28 8.30 7.35 1.88
N ALA A 29 8.65 7.04 0.63
CA ALA A 29 9.60 5.98 0.29
C ALA A 29 11.00 6.18 0.88
N ARG A 30 11.37 7.43 1.24
CA ARG A 30 12.65 7.76 1.89
C ARG A 30 12.54 7.86 3.41
N HIS A 31 11.33 7.88 3.96
CA HIS A 31 11.12 8.04 5.38
C HIS A 31 11.54 6.75 6.12
N PRO A 32 12.34 6.83 7.19
CA PRO A 32 12.88 5.64 7.85
C PRO A 32 11.79 4.71 8.42
N ASP A 33 10.67 5.30 8.85
CA ASP A 33 9.58 4.60 9.53
C ASP A 33 8.37 4.29 8.63
N VAL A 34 8.51 4.47 7.31
CA VAL A 34 7.44 4.19 6.35
C VAL A 34 7.93 3.20 5.30
N ALA A 35 7.08 2.24 4.96
CA ALA A 35 7.23 1.34 3.83
C ALA A 35 6.09 1.59 2.84
N VAL A 36 6.42 1.71 1.56
CA VAL A 36 5.46 1.82 0.46
C VAL A 36 5.74 0.72 -0.57
N PRO A 37 4.75 0.27 -1.35
CA PRO A 37 4.97 -0.73 -2.39
C PRO A 37 5.96 -0.21 -3.44
N TYR A 38 6.68 -1.11 -4.11
CA TYR A 38 7.60 -0.74 -5.19
C TYR A 38 6.89 -0.07 -6.38
N VAL A 39 5.64 -0.49 -6.63
CA VAL A 39 4.78 0.07 -7.67
C VAL A 39 4.04 1.28 -7.11
N LYS A 40 4.25 2.44 -7.72
CA LYS A 40 3.48 3.66 -7.42
C LYS A 40 2.10 3.57 -8.05
N ASP A 41 1.07 3.80 -7.23
CA ASP A 41 -0.37 3.66 -7.54
C ASP A 41 -0.77 2.20 -7.83
N THR A 42 -1.27 1.48 -6.80
CA THR A 42 -1.68 0.07 -6.94
C THR A 42 -2.99 -0.12 -7.72
N TYR A 43 -3.83 0.92 -7.77
CA TYR A 43 -5.17 0.91 -8.35
C TYR A 43 -6.09 -0.20 -7.80
N PHE A 44 -5.76 -0.77 -6.64
CA PHE A 44 -6.52 -1.87 -6.05
C PHE A 44 -8.01 -1.51 -5.87
N PHE A 45 -8.28 -0.32 -5.33
CA PHE A 45 -9.64 0.17 -5.06
C PHE A 45 -10.42 0.62 -6.32
N ASN A 46 -9.83 0.54 -7.51
CA ASN A 46 -10.51 0.85 -8.77
C ASN A 46 -11.26 -0.36 -9.36
N HIS A 47 -11.13 -1.53 -8.73
CA HIS A 47 -11.69 -2.80 -9.19
C HIS A 47 -12.51 -3.48 -8.09
N ASP A 48 -13.28 -4.49 -8.47
CA ASP A 48 -14.03 -5.30 -7.50
C ASP A 48 -13.06 -6.04 -6.55
N ILE A 49 -13.42 -6.02 -5.27
CA ILE A 49 -12.63 -6.66 -4.22
C ILE A 49 -13.13 -8.09 -4.02
N THR A 50 -12.27 -9.06 -4.32
CA THR A 50 -12.48 -10.48 -4.08
C THR A 50 -11.44 -10.99 -3.07
N PRO A 51 -11.62 -12.18 -2.47
CA PRO A 51 -10.61 -12.76 -1.60
C PRO A 51 -9.24 -12.90 -2.29
N GLU A 52 -9.22 -13.23 -3.58
CA GLU A 52 -8.01 -13.37 -4.37
C GLU A 52 -7.31 -12.02 -4.61
N THR A 53 -8.07 -10.97 -4.94
CA THR A 53 -7.49 -9.63 -5.15
C THR A 53 -7.03 -9.01 -3.84
N ALA A 54 -7.75 -9.25 -2.74
CA ALA A 54 -7.33 -8.80 -1.40
C ALA A 54 -6.05 -9.50 -0.94
N ALA A 55 -5.91 -10.81 -1.17
CA ALA A 55 -4.68 -11.54 -0.88
C ALA A 55 -3.51 -10.99 -1.71
N ALA A 56 -3.69 -10.81 -3.02
CA ALA A 56 -2.67 -10.25 -3.91
C ALA A 56 -2.25 -8.81 -3.52
N TYR A 57 -3.20 -8.00 -3.04
CA TYR A 57 -2.92 -6.67 -2.52
C TYR A 57 -2.06 -6.74 -1.26
N GLY A 58 -2.36 -7.67 -0.35
CA GLY A 58 -1.60 -7.79 0.90
C GLY A 58 -0.14 -8.20 0.70
N GLU A 59 0.15 -9.00 -0.32
CA GLU A 59 1.52 -9.39 -0.69
C GLU A 59 2.43 -8.18 -1.02
N LEU A 60 1.86 -7.05 -1.42
CA LEU A 60 2.61 -5.81 -1.66
C LEU A 60 3.24 -5.23 -0.38
N PHE A 61 2.73 -5.61 0.80
CA PHE A 61 3.11 -5.05 2.09
C PHE A 61 3.85 -6.04 3.01
N VAL A 62 3.97 -7.31 2.61
CA VAL A 62 4.62 -8.39 3.40
C VAL A 62 6.12 -8.14 3.61
N SER A 63 6.76 -7.31 2.77
CA SER A 63 8.21 -7.00 2.85
C SER A 63 8.57 -5.75 3.65
N GLY A 64 7.60 -5.14 4.35
CA GLY A 64 7.82 -3.96 5.17
C GLY A 64 8.87 -4.19 6.28
N LYS A 65 9.69 -3.18 6.57
CA LYS A 65 10.59 -3.21 7.74
C LYS A 65 9.76 -3.45 9.02
N PRO A 66 10.23 -4.30 9.96
CA PRO A 66 9.54 -4.48 11.24
C PRO A 66 9.33 -3.13 11.96
N GLY A 67 8.08 -2.82 12.27
CA GLY A 67 7.69 -1.58 12.96
C GLY A 67 7.48 -0.34 12.08
N ALA A 68 7.74 -0.42 10.77
CA ALA A 68 7.39 0.64 9.84
C ALA A 68 5.89 0.67 9.56
N ARG A 69 5.35 1.87 9.32
CA ARG A 69 3.98 2.04 8.82
C ARG A 69 3.93 1.73 7.34
N THR A 70 2.97 0.92 6.90
CA THR A 70 2.77 0.59 5.49
C THR A 70 1.80 1.57 4.86
N GLY A 71 2.15 2.15 3.71
CA GLY A 71 1.32 3.11 2.99
C GLY A 71 1.14 2.73 1.54
N ASP A 72 -0.06 2.97 1.00
CA ASP A 72 -0.38 2.88 -0.43
C ASP A 72 -0.52 4.29 -1.05
#